data_AF-A0AB36Z0F2-F1
#
_entry.id   AF-A0AB36Z0F2-F1
#
_cell.length_a   1.000
_cell.length_b   1.000
_cell.length_c   1.000
_cell.angle_alpha   90.00
_cell.angle_beta   90.00
_cell.angle_gamma   90.00
#
_symmetry.space_group_name_H-M   'P 1'
#
loop_
_entity.id
_entity.type
_entity.pdbx_description
1 polymer ?
#
loop_
_entity_poly.entity_id
_entity_poly.type
_entity_poly.pdbx_seq_one_letter_code
_entity_poly.pdbx_strand_id
1 'polypeptide(L)' 'MKFHIANMTCGGCARGITTAIKELDSNASLDIDLQNRIVEINTTVSQDQVIATLSERGFTADPA' A
#
# COMPACT_ATOMS: atom_id res chain seq x y z
N MET A 1 8.06 -4.43 -4.26
CA MET A 1 7.24 -3.82 -5.34
C MET A 1 6.85 -2.41 -4.92
N LYS A 2 6.66 -1.48 -5.86
CA LYS A 2 6.38 -0.06 -5.57
C LYS A 2 5.07 0.38 -6.17
N PHE A 3 4.34 1.20 -5.42
CA PHE A 3 3.07 1.78 -5.83
C PHE A 3 3.02 3.27 -5.53
N HIS A 4 2.45 4.02 -6.46
CA HIS A 4 2.01 5.38 -6.21
C HIS A 4 0.55 5.36 -5.74
N ILE A 5 0.28 5.98 -4.59
CA ILE A 5 -1.06 6.03 -3.97
C ILE A 5 -1.60 7.45 -4.06
N ALA A 6 -2.46 7.71 -5.04
CA ALA A 6 -2.91 9.06 -5.37
C ALA A 6 -3.56 9.79 -4.18
N ASN A 7 -4.31 9.08 -3.34
CA ASN A 7 -5.07 9.61 -2.22
C ASN A 7 -4.39 9.46 -0.85
N MET A 8 -3.09 9.15 -0.80
CA MET A 8 -2.32 9.11 0.45
C MET A 8 -1.87 10.53 0.85
N THR A 9 -2.74 11.28 1.53
CA THR A 9 -2.52 12.70 1.87
C THR A 9 -2.19 12.98 3.33
N CYS A 10 -2.33 12.00 4.23
CA CYS A 10 -2.03 12.15 5.65
C CYS A 10 -1.49 10.85 6.27
N GLY A 11 -0.93 10.96 7.48
CA GLY A 11 -0.45 9.80 8.24
C GLY A 11 -1.54 8.77 8.59
N GLY A 12 -2.82 9.16 8.55
CA GLY A 12 -3.95 8.23 8.69
C GLY A 12 -4.08 7.29 7.50
N CYS A 13 -3.90 7.79 6.27
CA CYS A 13 -3.89 6.98 5.05
C CYS A 13 -2.75 5.97 5.08
N ALA A 14 -1.54 6.42 5.47
CA ALA A 14 -0.38 5.54 5.62
C ALA A 14 -0.66 4.38 6.59
N ARG A 15 -1.25 4.67 7.75
CA ARG A 15 -1.65 3.62 8.71
C ARG A 15 -2.69 2.67 8.12
N GLY A 16 -3.69 3.18 7.42
CA GLY A 16 -4.72 2.37 6.76
C GLY A 16 -4.13 1.41 5.73
N ILE A 17 -3.20 1.88 4.91
CA ILE A 17 -2.46 1.08 3.92
C ILE A 17 -1.65 0.00 4.63
N THR A 18 -0.86 0.36 5.65
CA THR A 18 -0.08 -0.60 6.43
C THR A 18 -0.96 -1.70 7.02
N THR A 19 -2.10 -1.34 7.63
CA THR A 19 -3.04 -2.33 8.19
C THR A 19 -3.59 -3.25 7.11
N ALA A 20 -4.04 -2.71 5.99
CA ALA A 20 -4.61 -3.50 4.88
C ALA A 20 -3.61 -4.55 4.35
N ILE A 21 -2.37 -4.14 4.15
CA ILE A 21 -1.32 -5.04 3.67
C ILE A 21 -0.90 -6.05 4.76
N LYS A 22 -0.85 -5.65 6.03
CA LYS A 22 -0.54 -6.56 7.14
C LYS A 22 -1.62 -7.60 7.40
N GLU A 23 -2.89 -7.29 7.11
CA GLU A 23 -3.97 -8.27 7.16
C GLU A 23 -3.89 -9.28 6.01
N LEU A 24 -3.45 -8.83 4.83
CA LEU A 24 -3.22 -9.68 3.66
C LEU A 24 -1.99 -10.58 3.84
N ASP A 25 -0.89 -10.02 4.34
CA ASP A 25 0.36 -10.70 4.66
C ASP A 25 0.99 -10.09 5.92
N SER A 26 0.91 -10.82 7.02
CA SER A 26 1.43 -10.39 8.32
C SER A 26 2.95 -10.20 8.32
N ASN A 27 3.68 -10.85 7.41
CA ASN A 27 5.12 -10.73 7.27
C ASN A 27 5.54 -9.60 6.33
N ALA A 28 4.61 -8.95 5.63
CA ALA A 28 4.93 -7.90 4.67
C ALA A 28 5.63 -6.71 5.35
N SER A 29 6.66 -6.14 4.75
CA SER A 29 7.24 -4.87 5.20
C SER A 29 6.84 -3.75 4.23
N LEU A 30 6.58 -2.57 4.78
CA LEU A 30 6.18 -1.40 4.01
C LEU A 30 7.12 -0.24 4.34
N ASP A 31 7.58 0.45 3.31
CA ASP A 31 8.19 1.77 3.42
C ASP A 31 7.27 2.78 2.75
N ILE A 32 6.91 3.84 3.47
CA ILE A 32 5.90 4.81 3.05
C ILE A 32 6.54 6.19 2.95
N ASP A 33 6.62 6.68 1.72
CA ASP A 33 7.00 8.03 1.41
C ASP A 33 5.74 8.89 1.20
N LEU A 34 5.35 9.62 2.24
CA LEU A 34 4.21 10.55 2.18
C LEU A 34 4.46 11.75 1.25
N GLN A 35 5.71 12.17 1.06
CA GLN A 35 6.04 13.33 0.22
C GLN A 35 5.83 12.99 -1.25
N ASN A 36 6.34 11.84 -1.68
CA ASN A 36 6.23 11.35 -3.05
C ASN A 36 4.97 10.50 -3.30
N ARG A 37 4.20 10.20 -2.24
CA ARG A 37 3.04 9.31 -2.26
C ARG A 37 3.37 7.90 -2.78
N ILE A 38 4.57 7.43 -2.48
CA ILE A 38 5.06 6.11 -2.86
C ILE A 38 4.98 5.18 -1.66
N VAL A 39 4.56 3.95 -1.91
CA VAL A 39 4.63 2.86 -0.94
C VAL A 39 5.43 1.72 -1.57
N GLU A 40 6.55 1.38 -0.94
CA GLU A 40 7.31 0.19 -1.26
C GLU A 40 6.85 -0.95 -0.35
N ILE A 41 6.38 -2.03 -0.96
CA ILE A 41 5.84 -3.20 -0.27
C ILE A 41 6.74 -4.40 -0.58
N ASN A 42 7.29 -5.01 0.46
CA ASN A 42 7.97 -6.29 0.38
C ASN A 42 7.04 -7.36 0.94
N THR A 43 6.57 -8.24 0.08
CA THR A 43 5.63 -9.32 0.40
C THR A 43 5.85 -10.47 -0.57
N THR A 44 5.40 -11.67 -0.21
CA THR A 44 5.34 -12.82 -1.12
C THR A 44 4.04 -12.87 -1.92
N VAL A 45 3.07 -11.99 -1.59
CA VAL A 45 1.78 -11.89 -2.27
C VAL A 45 1.94 -11.24 -3.65
N SER A 46 1.05 -11.57 -4.58
CA SER A 46 1.14 -11.02 -5.95
C SER A 46 0.78 -9.53 -5.98
N GLN A 47 1.32 -8.84 -6.99
CA GLN A 47 1.04 -7.42 -7.21
C GLN A 47 -0.46 -7.14 -7.41
N ASP A 48 -1.16 -8.01 -8.15
CA ASP A 48 -2.60 -7.87 -8.39
C ASP A 48 -3.43 -8.01 -7.11
N GLN A 49 -3.04 -8.92 -6.21
CA GLN A 49 -3.70 -9.08 -4.91
C GLN A 49 -3.49 -7.83 -4.04
N VAL A 50 -2.28 -7.25 -4.07
CA VAL A 50 -1.99 -6.00 -3.35
C VAL A 50 -2.86 -4.85 -3.89
N ILE A 51 -2.94 -4.68 -5.21
CA ILE A 51 -3.78 -3.64 -5.83
C ILE A 51 -5.25 -3.84 -5.45
N ALA A 52 -5.76 -5.07 -5.54
CA ALA A 52 -7.14 -5.38 -5.19
C ALA A 52 -7.45 -5.04 -3.71
N THR A 53 -6.60 -5.48 -2.78
CA THR A 53 -6.77 -5.17 -1.35
C THR A 53 -6.72 -3.67 -1.06
N LEU A 54 -5.81 -2.93 -1.71
CA LEU A 54 -5.76 -1.48 -1.55
C LEU A 54 -7.02 -0.81 -2.12
N SER A 55 -7.49 -1.25 -3.28
CA SER A 55 -8.71 -0.75 -3.90
C SER A 55 -9.96 -1.00 -3.06
N GLU A 56 -10.10 -2.18 -2.45
CA GLU A 56 -11.20 -2.52 -1.53
C GLU A 56 -11.24 -1.60 -0.29
N ARG A 57 -10.07 -1.11 0.14
CA ARG A 57 -9.93 -0.14 1.23
C ARG A 57 -10.06 1.31 0.76
N GLY A 58 -10.33 1.54 -0.52
CA GLY A 58 -10.50 2.86 -1.12
C GLY A 58 -9.20 3.57 -1.47
N PHE A 59 -8.08 2.85 -1.60
CA PHE A 59 -6.80 3.39 -2.07
C PHE A 59 -6.58 3.03 -3.53
N THR A 60 -6.37 4.05 -4.37
CA THR A 60 -6.00 3.84 -5.78
C THR A 60 -4.50 3.66 -5.87
N ALA A 61 -4.05 2.45 -6.21
CA ALA A 61 -2.65 2.07 -6.27
C ALA A 61 -2.21 1.80 -7.72
N ASP A 62 -1.31 2.63 -8.22
CA ASP A 62 -0.71 2.46 -9.55
C ASP A 62 0.73 1.95 -9.39
N PRO A 63 1.17 0.96 -10.18
CA PRO A 63 2.57 0.52 -10.18
C PRO A 63 3.52 1.68 -10.52
N ALA A 64 4.58 1.85 -9.72
CA ALA A 64 5.56 2.94 -9.85
C ALA A 64 6.97 2.44 -10.19
#